data_AF-A0A6I5NXT2-F1
#
_entry.id   AF-A0A6I5NXT2-F1
#
_cell.length_a   1.000
_cell.length_b   1.000
_cell.length_c   1.000
_cell.angle_alpha   90.00
_cell.angle_beta   90.00
_cell.angle_gamma   90.00
#
_symmetry.space_group_name_H-M   'P 1'
#
loop_
_entity.id
_entity.type
_entity.pdbx_description
1 polymer ?
#
loop_
_entity_poly.entity_id
_entity_poly.type
_entity_poly.pdbx_seq_one_letter_code
_entity_poly.pdbx_strand_id
1 'polypeptide(L)'
;MQANHPWYWRITECQQGPDYYFLATFAPQDSPQLAALVQRYLPQRFVRNEANTAAIQYLDDSTYRKLQALQQGEDVRIWFSATIEVLGPELSICHRLGGGQDYAEASLIRALAQAPELTLCQWRVSYGGDGYAGGNVAQGDSPDSLLAYLNGLGSS
;
A
#
# COMPACT_ATOMS: atom_id res chain seq x y z
N MET A 1 19.49 6.28 15.69
CA MET A 1 18.88 5.25 14.83
C MET A 1 17.44 5.67 14.60
N GLN A 2 17.06 6.00 13.36
CA GLN A 2 15.64 6.23 13.05
C GLN A 2 14.92 4.87 13.12
N ALA A 3 13.85 4.78 13.89
CA ALA A 3 13.00 3.61 13.89
C ALA A 3 12.25 3.55 12.54
N ASN A 4 12.51 2.51 11.75
CA ASN A 4 11.76 2.24 10.53
C ASN A 4 10.50 1.47 10.90
N HIS A 5 9.42 2.21 11.18
CA HIS A 5 8.13 1.59 11.46
C HIS A 5 7.49 1.09 10.15
N PRO A 6 6.78 -0.06 10.18
CA PRO A 6 5.91 -0.43 9.07
C PRO A 6 4.82 0.64 8.91
N TRP A 7 4.35 0.91 7.70
CA TRP A 7 3.38 2.00 7.46
C TRP A 7 2.06 1.84 8.24
N TYR A 8 1.71 0.62 8.64
CA TYR A 8 0.52 0.30 9.43
C TYR A 8 0.74 0.32 10.96
N TRP A 9 1.89 0.81 11.45
CA TRP A 9 2.26 0.71 12.87
C TRP A 9 1.22 1.26 13.86
N ARG A 10 0.49 2.32 13.49
CA ARG A 10 -0.59 2.84 14.35
C ARG A 10 -1.82 1.95 14.40
N ILE A 11 -2.10 1.22 13.33
CA ILE A 11 -3.21 0.28 13.31
C ILE A 11 -2.94 -0.85 14.32
N THR A 12 -1.70 -1.35 14.35
CA THR A 12 -1.29 -2.40 15.29
C THR A 12 -1.22 -1.88 16.73
N GLU A 13 -0.73 -0.66 16.95
CA GLU A 13 -0.72 -0.01 18.27
C GLU A 13 -2.14 0.16 18.84
N CYS A 14 -3.09 0.60 18.01
CA CYS A 14 -4.49 0.77 18.40
C CYS A 14 -5.31 -0.53 18.41
N GLN A 15 -4.69 -1.67 18.11
CA GLN A 15 -5.34 -3.00 18.01
C GLN A 15 -6.57 -3.00 17.08
N GLN A 16 -6.47 -2.30 15.94
CA GLN A 16 -7.53 -2.18 14.95
C GLN A 16 -7.31 -3.15 13.76
N GLY A 17 -8.33 -3.33 12.92
CA GLY A 17 -8.29 -4.25 11.78
C GLY A 17 -9.69 -4.74 11.37
N PRO A 18 -9.80 -5.81 10.58
CA PRO A 18 -8.73 -6.73 10.16
C PRO A 18 -7.92 -6.29 8.94
N ASP A 19 -8.47 -5.49 8.04
CA ASP A 19 -7.78 -5.07 6.81
C ASP A 19 -7.13 -3.70 7.01
N TYR A 20 -5.91 -3.53 6.51
CA TYR A 20 -5.10 -2.33 6.64
C TYR A 20 -4.94 -1.68 5.27
N TYR A 21 -5.06 -0.36 5.22
CA TYR A 21 -4.98 0.39 3.98
C TYR A 21 -4.06 1.60 4.14
N PHE A 22 -3.17 1.77 3.17
CA PHE A 22 -2.49 3.03 2.91
C PHE A 22 -3.01 3.56 1.58
N LEU A 23 -3.39 4.84 1.58
CA LEU A 23 -3.90 5.52 0.41
C LEU A 23 -3.17 6.84 0.26
N ALA A 24 -2.75 7.16 -0.96
CA ALA A 24 -2.14 8.44 -1.30
C ALA A 24 -2.66 8.93 -2.65
N THR A 25 -2.83 10.24 -2.78
CA THR A 25 -3.16 10.90 -4.05
C THR A 25 -2.07 11.90 -4.38
N PHE A 26 -1.60 11.84 -5.62
CA PHE A 26 -0.61 12.75 -6.18
C PHE A 26 -1.27 13.73 -7.15
N ALA A 27 -0.54 14.73 -7.62
CA ALA A 27 -1.09 15.63 -8.63
C ALA A 27 -1.39 14.87 -9.94
N PRO A 28 -2.52 15.14 -10.62
CA PRO A 28 -2.95 14.37 -11.79
C PRO A 28 -1.91 14.27 -12.91
N GLN A 29 -1.15 15.33 -13.14
CA GLN A 29 -0.10 15.36 -14.17
C GLN A 29 1.08 14.41 -13.88
N ASP A 30 1.25 13.97 -12.63
CA ASP A 30 2.36 13.11 -12.19
C ASP A 30 2.03 11.61 -12.37
N SER A 31 0.82 11.26 -12.83
CA SER A 31 0.36 9.86 -12.95
C SER A 31 1.34 8.94 -13.70
N PRO A 32 1.93 9.32 -14.86
CA PRO A 32 2.91 8.48 -15.54
C PRO A 32 4.18 8.24 -14.72
N GLN A 33 4.67 9.28 -14.04
CA GLN A 33 5.85 9.22 -13.16
C GLN A 33 5.57 8.36 -11.94
N LEU A 34 4.39 8.48 -11.33
CA LEU A 34 3.97 7.65 -10.20
C LEU A 34 4.02 6.17 -10.55
N ALA A 35 3.42 5.78 -11.68
CA ALA A 35 3.45 4.41 -12.17
C ALA A 35 4.89 3.88 -12.37
N ALA A 36 5.74 4.68 -13.00
CA ALA A 36 7.14 4.32 -13.26
C ALA A 36 7.94 4.15 -11.97
N LEU A 37 7.74 5.03 -10.98
CA LEU A 37 8.44 4.97 -9.70
C LEU A 37 7.94 3.80 -8.84
N VAL A 38 6.64 3.53 -8.83
CA VAL A 38 6.09 2.34 -8.16
C VAL A 38 6.70 1.07 -8.74
N GLN A 39 6.81 0.96 -10.06
CA GLN A 39 7.49 -0.17 -10.69
C GLN A 39 8.98 -0.24 -10.32
N ARG A 40 9.69 0.89 -10.29
CA ARG A 40 11.11 0.97 -9.97
C ARG A 40 11.42 0.56 -8.53
N TYR A 41 10.57 0.94 -7.59
CA TYR A 41 10.74 0.69 -6.15
C TYR A 41 9.87 -0.45 -5.64
N LEU A 42 9.30 -1.25 -6.55
CA LEU A 42 8.42 -2.36 -6.20
C LEU A 42 9.16 -3.34 -5.27
N PRO A 43 8.57 -3.75 -4.14
CA PRO A 43 9.20 -4.75 -3.29
C PRO A 43 9.25 -6.12 -3.97
N GLN A 44 10.32 -6.88 -3.72
CA GLN A 44 10.63 -8.13 -4.46
C GLN A 44 9.53 -9.19 -4.41
N ARG A 45 8.68 -9.17 -3.39
CA ARG A 45 7.62 -10.17 -3.18
C ARG A 45 6.32 -9.82 -3.90
N PHE A 46 6.30 -8.75 -4.69
CA PHE A 46 5.15 -8.33 -5.47
C PHE A 46 5.37 -8.62 -6.95
N VAL A 47 4.36 -9.17 -7.59
CA VAL A 47 4.35 -9.51 -9.02
C VAL A 47 3.22 -8.77 -9.69
N ARG A 48 3.48 -8.31 -10.92
CA ARG A 48 2.49 -7.61 -11.73
C ARG A 48 1.33 -8.54 -12.08
N ASN A 49 0.11 -8.11 -11.79
CA ASN A 49 -1.11 -8.76 -12.27
C ASN A 49 -1.44 -8.26 -13.68
N GLU A 50 -0.92 -8.93 -14.69
CA GLU A 50 -1.18 -8.60 -16.10
C GLU A 50 -2.65 -8.81 -16.53
N ALA A 51 -3.44 -9.55 -15.74
CA ALA A 51 -4.85 -9.75 -16.03
C ALA A 51 -5.73 -8.54 -15.66
N ASN A 52 -5.24 -7.64 -14.80
CA ASN A 52 -5.95 -6.41 -14.46
C ASN A 52 -5.52 -5.29 -15.42
N THR A 53 -6.42 -4.94 -16.35
CA THR A 53 -6.20 -3.87 -17.34
C THR A 53 -6.76 -2.52 -16.89
N ALA A 54 -7.56 -2.48 -15.82
CA ALA A 54 -8.16 -1.25 -15.31
C ALA A 54 -7.19 -0.43 -14.45
N ALA A 55 -6.23 -1.09 -13.80
CA ALA A 55 -5.23 -0.45 -12.95
C ALA A 55 -3.88 -1.15 -13.03
N ILE A 56 -2.82 -0.43 -12.65
CA ILE A 56 -1.51 -1.03 -12.42
C ILE A 56 -1.55 -1.72 -11.06
N GLN A 57 -1.77 -3.03 -11.07
CA GLN A 57 -1.92 -3.80 -9.84
C GLN A 57 -0.79 -4.82 -9.66
N TYR A 58 -0.20 -4.83 -8.48
CA TYR A 58 0.77 -5.83 -8.04
C TYR A 58 0.20 -6.63 -6.86
N LEU A 59 0.40 -7.94 -6.90
CA LEU A 59 -0.06 -8.88 -5.89
C LEU A 59 1.16 -9.50 -5.23
N ASP A 60 1.07 -9.82 -3.93
CA ASP A 60 2.13 -10.63 -3.32
C ASP A 60 2.24 -12.01 -3.99
N ASP A 61 3.45 -12.59 -3.98
CA ASP A 61 3.75 -13.88 -4.64
C ASP A 61 2.77 -15.00 -4.28
N SER A 62 2.29 -15.07 -3.04
CA SER A 62 1.37 -16.12 -2.61
C SER A 62 0.01 -15.93 -3.26
N THR A 63 -0.51 -14.70 -3.21
CA THR A 63 -1.77 -14.34 -3.86
C THR A 63 -1.69 -14.53 -5.37
N TYR A 64 -0.60 -14.12 -6.00
CA TYR A 64 -0.40 -14.27 -7.44
C TYR A 64 -0.41 -15.76 -7.87
N ARG A 65 0.29 -16.64 -7.15
CA ARG A 65 0.29 -18.09 -7.44
C ARG A 65 -1.10 -18.72 -7.30
N LYS A 66 -1.86 -18.35 -6.26
CA LYS A 66 -3.23 -18.85 -6.08
C LYS A 66 -4.15 -18.37 -7.21
N LEU A 67 -3.97 -17.13 -7.68
CA LEU A 67 -4.72 -16.61 -8.82
C LEU A 67 -4.42 -17.41 -10.10
N GLN A 68 -3.16 -17.74 -10.35
CA GLN A 68 -2.78 -18.58 -11.49
C GLN A 68 -3.36 -19.99 -11.40
N ALA A 69 -3.31 -20.63 -10.22
CA ALA A 69 -3.91 -21.94 -10.00
C ALA A 69 -5.43 -21.93 -10.26
N LEU A 70 -6.14 -20.91 -9.78
CA LEU A 70 -7.57 -20.75 -10.05
C LEU A 70 -7.86 -20.59 -11.55
N GLN A 71 -7.04 -19.81 -12.26
CA GLN A 71 -7.16 -19.63 -13.71
C GLN A 71 -6.91 -20.93 -14.50
N GLN A 72 -6.17 -21.88 -13.91
CA GLN A 72 -5.94 -23.21 -14.45
C GLN A 72 -7.04 -24.22 -14.07
N GLY A 73 -8.08 -23.78 -13.36
CA GLY A 73 -9.22 -24.60 -12.96
C GLY A 73 -9.02 -25.38 -11.66
N GLU A 74 -7.99 -25.05 -10.88
CA GLU A 74 -7.80 -25.65 -9.55
C GLU A 74 -8.80 -25.10 -8.54
N ASP A 75 -9.27 -25.96 -7.62
CA ASP A 75 -10.10 -25.55 -6.47
C ASP A 75 -9.20 -24.99 -5.36
N VAL A 76 -8.87 -23.71 -5.50
CA VAL A 76 -8.05 -22.96 -4.53
C VAL A 76 -8.86 -21.83 -3.92
N ARG A 77 -8.81 -21.72 -2.59
CA ARG A 77 -9.36 -20.55 -1.87
C ARG A 77 -8.38 -19.39 -1.96
N ILE A 78 -8.76 -18.32 -2.64
CA ILE A 78 -7.98 -17.08 -2.71
C ILE A 78 -8.40 -16.15 -1.57
N TRP A 79 -7.43 -15.79 -0.76
CA TRP A 79 -7.49 -14.64 0.14
C TRP A 79 -6.31 -13.75 -0.25
N PHE A 80 -6.60 -12.51 -0.67
CA PHE A 80 -5.58 -11.55 -1.05
C PHE A 80 -4.84 -11.13 0.21
N SER A 81 -3.53 -11.38 0.28
CA SER A 81 -2.75 -11.06 1.48
C SER A 81 -2.27 -9.62 1.45
N ALA A 82 -1.59 -9.23 0.37
CA ALA A 82 -1.20 -7.85 0.14
C ALA A 82 -1.30 -7.43 -1.35
N THR A 83 -1.68 -6.18 -1.59
CA THR A 83 -1.77 -5.59 -2.94
C THR A 83 -1.21 -4.17 -2.97
N ILE A 84 -0.55 -3.82 -4.07
CA ILE A 84 -0.18 -2.44 -4.41
C ILE A 84 -0.90 -2.08 -5.72
N GLU A 85 -1.64 -0.99 -5.75
CA GLU A 85 -2.41 -0.56 -6.92
C GLU A 85 -2.16 0.90 -7.23
N VAL A 86 -1.97 1.20 -8.51
CA VAL A 86 -1.91 2.57 -9.05
C VAL A 86 -3.03 2.76 -10.06
N LEU A 87 -3.90 3.73 -9.81
CA LEU A 87 -5.01 4.11 -10.68
C LEU A 87 -4.96 5.63 -10.91
N GLY A 88 -4.40 6.04 -12.06
CA GLY A 88 -4.15 7.46 -12.34
C GLY A 88 -3.23 8.07 -11.27
N PRO A 89 -3.67 9.12 -10.55
CA PRO A 89 -2.86 9.75 -9.49
C PRO A 89 -2.93 9.05 -8.14
N GLU A 90 -3.71 7.97 -8.02
CA GLU A 90 -3.96 7.30 -6.75
C GLU A 90 -3.03 6.10 -6.58
N LEU A 91 -2.45 5.99 -5.39
CA LEU A 91 -1.74 4.83 -4.90
C LEU A 91 -2.54 4.21 -3.75
N SER A 92 -2.75 2.90 -3.82
CA SER A 92 -3.36 2.10 -2.76
C SER A 92 -2.44 0.94 -2.39
N ILE A 93 -2.21 0.74 -1.09
CA ILE A 93 -1.55 -0.45 -0.56
C ILE A 93 -2.50 -1.06 0.46
N CYS A 94 -2.79 -2.35 0.33
CA CYS A 94 -3.74 -3.05 1.17
C CYS A 94 -3.09 -4.31 1.72
N HIS A 95 -3.23 -4.56 3.04
CA HIS A 95 -2.99 -5.84 3.68
C HIS A 95 -4.32 -6.35 4.23
N ARG A 96 -4.82 -7.49 3.75
CA ARG A 96 -6.04 -8.07 4.34
C ARG A 96 -5.70 -9.02 5.47
N LEU A 97 -6.58 -9.06 6.48
CA LEU A 97 -6.41 -9.89 7.67
C LEU A 97 -5.08 -9.64 8.42
N GLY A 98 -4.62 -8.40 8.41
CA GLY A 98 -3.49 -7.89 9.20
C GLY A 98 -2.11 -7.97 8.52
N GLY A 99 -1.23 -7.03 8.89
CA GLY A 99 0.13 -6.87 8.37
C GLY A 99 1.19 -7.67 9.10
N GLY A 100 1.05 -8.99 9.16
CA GLY A 100 2.01 -9.87 9.86
C GLY A 100 3.34 -10.09 9.12
N GLN A 101 3.48 -9.56 7.90
CA GLN A 101 4.68 -9.69 7.08
C GLN A 101 5.20 -8.31 6.67
N ASP A 102 6.51 -8.11 6.86
CA ASP A 102 7.20 -6.96 6.31
C ASP A 102 7.50 -7.23 4.83
N TYR A 103 6.71 -6.60 3.94
CA TYR A 103 6.99 -6.63 2.51
C TYR A 103 7.83 -5.44 2.06
N ALA A 104 8.48 -4.71 2.97
CA ALA A 104 9.30 -3.53 2.68
C ALA A 104 8.54 -2.39 1.96
N GLU A 105 7.22 -2.32 2.06
CA GLU A 105 6.42 -1.26 1.40
C GLU A 105 6.68 0.11 2.02
N ALA A 106 7.09 0.17 3.29
CA ALA A 106 7.50 1.43 3.90
C ALA A 106 8.68 2.07 3.14
N SER A 107 9.58 1.27 2.57
CA SER A 107 10.68 1.77 1.72
C SER A 107 10.17 2.34 0.40
N LEU A 108 9.18 1.67 -0.24
CA LEU A 108 8.49 2.20 -1.42
C LEU A 108 7.82 3.54 -1.10
N ILE A 109 7.03 3.61 -0.03
CA ILE A 109 6.31 4.83 0.36
C ILE A 109 7.29 5.98 0.63
N ARG A 110 8.41 5.72 1.31
CA ARG A 110 9.47 6.72 1.53
C ARG A 110 10.08 7.21 0.23
N ALA A 111 10.40 6.31 -0.69
CA ALA A 111 10.97 6.67 -1.99
C ALA A 111 10.02 7.57 -2.79
N LEU A 112 8.71 7.29 -2.78
CA LEU A 112 7.70 8.12 -3.45
C LEU A 112 7.53 9.48 -2.78
N ALA A 113 7.53 9.54 -1.45
CA ALA A 113 7.45 10.80 -0.71
C ALA A 113 8.68 11.69 -0.97
N GLN A 114 9.84 11.10 -1.24
CA GLN A 114 11.10 11.81 -1.48
C GLN A 114 11.36 12.10 -2.97
N ALA A 115 10.50 11.63 -3.88
CA ALA A 115 10.69 11.82 -5.31
C ALA A 115 10.36 13.27 -5.70
N PRO A 116 11.34 14.08 -6.16
CA PRO A 116 11.10 15.48 -6.52
C PRO A 116 10.16 15.65 -7.72
N GLU A 117 9.98 14.62 -8.53
CA GLU A 117 9.04 14.59 -9.66
C GLU A 117 7.59 14.25 -9.27
N LEU A 118 7.31 14.00 -7.99
CA LEU A 118 5.96 13.71 -7.49
C LEU A 118 5.49 14.80 -6.54
N THR A 119 4.26 15.27 -6.76
CA THR A 119 3.57 16.19 -5.86
C THR A 119 2.52 15.41 -5.07
N LEU A 120 2.83 15.04 -3.82
CA LEU A 120 1.86 14.42 -2.91
C LEU A 120 0.80 15.45 -2.49
N CYS A 121 -0.48 15.15 -2.69
CA CYS A 121 -1.59 16.02 -2.28
C CYS A 121 -2.24 15.58 -0.96
N GLN A 122 -2.35 14.27 -0.74
CA GLN A 122 -2.94 13.69 0.46
C GLN A 122 -2.49 12.26 0.68
N TRP A 123 -2.46 11.84 1.94
CA TRP A 123 -2.25 10.45 2.33
C TRP A 123 -3.08 10.10 3.57
N ARG A 124 -3.42 8.83 3.72
CA ARG A 124 -4.08 8.30 4.92
C ARG A 124 -3.71 6.85 5.18
N VAL A 125 -3.77 6.48 6.45
CA VAL A 125 -3.68 5.11 6.95
C VAL A 125 -4.98 4.79 7.66
N SER A 126 -5.66 3.75 7.19
CA SER A 126 -6.98 3.35 7.66
C SER A 126 -7.08 1.85 7.84
N TYR A 127 -8.09 1.42 8.58
CA TYR A 127 -8.42 0.02 8.79
C TYR A 127 -9.91 -0.23 8.49
N GLY A 128 -10.28 -1.49 8.33
CA GLY A 128 -11.66 -1.93 8.17
C GLY A 128 -11.73 -3.33 7.59
N GLY A 129 -12.64 -3.54 6.64
CA GLY A 129 -12.87 -4.83 6.00
C GLY A 129 -14.35 -5.20 6.05
N ASP A 130 -14.77 -6.12 5.19
CA ASP A 130 -16.18 -6.50 5.06
C ASP A 130 -16.70 -7.08 6.38
N GLY A 131 -17.74 -6.42 6.94
CA GLY A 131 -18.34 -6.82 8.22
C GLY A 131 -17.62 -6.29 9.47
N TYR A 132 -16.61 -5.43 9.33
CA TYR A 132 -15.87 -4.83 10.45
C TYR A 132 -15.98 -3.30 10.46
N ALA A 133 -15.87 -2.71 11.65
CA ALA A 133 -15.83 -1.26 11.79
C ALA A 133 -14.55 -0.71 11.14
N GLY A 134 -14.69 0.34 10.32
CA GLY A 134 -13.57 1.03 9.70
C GLY A 134 -13.23 2.34 10.39
N GLY A 135 -12.00 2.81 10.20
CA GLY A 135 -11.54 4.08 10.75
C GLY A 135 -10.19 4.52 10.19
N ASN A 136 -9.81 5.77 10.45
CA ASN A 136 -8.52 6.34 10.10
C ASN A 136 -7.66 6.45 11.36
N VAL A 137 -6.37 6.11 11.28
CA VAL A 137 -5.42 6.24 12.40
C VAL A 137 -4.36 7.32 12.16
N ALA A 138 -4.19 7.74 10.91
CA ALA A 138 -3.30 8.82 10.50
C ALA A 138 -3.70 9.36 9.12
N GLN A 139 -3.43 10.64 8.88
CA GLN A 139 -3.56 11.28 7.58
C GLN A 139 -2.71 12.55 7.52
N GLY A 140 -2.48 13.05 6.31
CA GLY A 140 -1.79 14.31 6.07
C GLY A 140 -1.82 14.69 4.59
N ASP A 141 -1.18 15.81 4.26
CA ASP A 141 -1.27 16.47 2.95
C ASP A 141 0.10 16.80 2.34
N SER A 142 1.18 16.36 2.98
CA SER A 142 2.54 16.71 2.58
C SER A 142 3.51 15.54 2.72
N PRO A 143 4.58 15.49 1.89
CA PRO A 143 5.64 14.49 2.06
C PRO A 143 6.28 14.50 3.44
N ASP A 144 6.50 15.69 4.01
CA ASP A 144 7.11 15.83 5.34
C ASP A 144 6.25 15.21 6.44
N SER A 145 4.92 15.41 6.40
CA SER A 145 4.00 14.77 7.35
C SER A 145 3.98 13.24 7.22
N LEU A 146 4.06 12.73 5.99
CA LEU A 146 4.14 11.29 5.73
C LEU A 146 5.46 10.70 6.26
N LEU A 147 6.59 11.36 5.99
CA LEU A 147 7.90 10.92 6.47
C LEU A 147 7.99 10.99 8.00
N ALA A 148 7.42 12.02 8.64
CA ALA A 148 7.32 12.13 10.09
C ALA A 148 6.52 10.94 10.66
N TYR A 149 5.35 10.64 10.08
CA TYR A 149 4.54 9.49 10.46
C TYR A 149 5.30 8.16 10.33
N LEU A 150 6.01 7.93 9.22
CA LEU A 150 6.79 6.69 9.01
C LEU A 150 7.98 6.56 9.99
N ASN A 151 8.46 7.67 10.54
CA ASN A 151 9.50 7.71 11.57
C ASN A 151 8.97 7.56 12.99
N GLY A 152 7.66 7.33 13.17
CA GLY A 152 7.02 7.28 14.50
C GLY A 152 6.87 8.67 15.14
N LEU A 153 7.14 9.75 14.41
CA LEU A 153 7.07 11.12 14.89
C LEU A 153 5.69 11.72 14.55
N GLY A 154 4.66 11.26 15.27
CA GLY A 154 3.35 11.92 15.37
C GLY A 154 2.48 12.05 14.10
N SER A 155 1.19 11.85 14.28
CA SER A 155 0.12 12.48 13.49
C SER A 155 -1.11 12.61 14.41
N SER A 156 -1.13 13.64 15.25
CA SER A 156 -2.33 14.01 16.03
C SER A 156 -3.45 14.48 15.10
#